data_AF-A0A6P5AY46-F1
#
_entry.id   AF-A0A6P5AY46-F1
#
_cell.length_a   1.000
_cell.length_b   1.000
_cell.length_c   1.000
_cell.angle_alpha   90.00
_cell.angle_beta   90.00
_cell.angle_gamma   90.00
#
_symmetry.space_group_name_H-M   'P 1'
#
loop_
_entity.id
_entity.type
_entity.pdbx_description
1 polymer ?
#
loop_
_entity_poly.entity_id
_entity_poly.type
_entity_poly.pdbx_seq_one_letter_code
_entity_poly.pdbx_strand_id
1 'polypeptide(L)'
;MADIFNFPVYTRAVVRQISSKLNEATRMEGFDEIADVDKAKEEHACLVQALKDLGLEVTVLPAEDSMPDCAFVEDCCVVLGNRALVTRPADDCRRLEVDSIKRCMTDLGLEVHRIAADSEATLEGGDVIFT
;
A
#
# COMPACT_ATOMS: atom_id res chain seq x y z
N MET A 1 -29.29 -2.71 -21.88
CA MET A 1 -28.64 -3.90 -21.31
C MET A 1 -27.86 -3.43 -20.11
N ALA A 2 -28.23 -3.87 -18.91
CA ALA A 2 -27.41 -3.62 -17.72
C ALA A 2 -26.20 -4.55 -17.81
N ASP A 3 -25.01 -3.99 -17.69
CA ASP A 3 -23.75 -4.74 -17.73
C ASP A 3 -23.70 -5.66 -16.50
N ILE A 4 -23.58 -6.97 -16.74
CA ILE A 4 -23.70 -8.02 -15.70
C ILE A 4 -22.42 -8.08 -14.83
N PHE A 5 -21.37 -7.33 -15.20
CA PHE A 5 -20.15 -7.18 -14.42
C PHE A 5 -19.73 -5.71 -14.34
N ASN A 6 -20.46 -4.92 -13.56
CA ASN A 6 -20.08 -3.54 -13.28
C ASN A 6 -18.92 -3.51 -12.26
N PHE A 7 -17.74 -3.96 -12.68
CA PHE A 7 -16.52 -3.87 -11.88
C PHE A 7 -16.20 -2.39 -11.59
N PRO A 8 -15.61 -2.08 -10.42
CA PRO A 8 -15.19 -0.73 -10.12
C PRO A 8 -14.23 -0.21 -11.19
N VAL A 9 -14.47 1.00 -11.68
CA VAL A 9 -13.49 1.72 -12.48
C VAL A 9 -12.56 2.45 -11.52
N TYR A 10 -11.28 2.10 -11.55
CA TYR A 10 -10.25 2.78 -10.78
C TYR A 10 -9.69 3.96 -11.58
N THR A 11 -9.49 5.09 -10.92
CA THR A 11 -8.96 6.33 -11.54
C THR A 11 -7.66 6.81 -10.90
N ARG A 12 -7.31 6.29 -9.73
CA ARG A 12 -6.17 6.73 -8.93
C ARG A 12 -5.42 5.52 -8.37
N ALA A 13 -4.11 5.66 -8.21
CA ALA A 13 -3.28 4.71 -7.49
C ALA A 13 -2.34 5.44 -6.53
N VAL A 14 -2.06 4.82 -5.40
CA VAL A 14 -1.01 5.26 -4.47
C VAL A 14 0.05 4.17 -4.43
N VAL A 15 1.30 4.59 -4.57
CA VAL A 15 2.48 3.73 -4.52
C VAL A 15 3.54 4.42 -3.68
N ARG A 16 4.54 3.68 -3.21
CA ARG A 16 5.68 4.25 -2.50
C ARG A 16 6.98 3.68 -3.05
N GLN A 17 7.96 4.56 -3.24
CA GLN A 17 9.28 4.18 -3.72
C GLN A 17 9.95 3.13 -2.83
N ILE A 18 10.75 2.26 -3.45
CA ILE A 18 11.52 1.23 -2.76
C ILE A 18 12.57 1.86 -1.84
N SER A 19 12.60 1.43 -0.58
CA SER A 19 13.63 1.82 0.40
C SER A 19 15.00 1.27 0.01
N SER A 20 16.06 2.02 0.33
CA SER A 20 17.43 1.51 0.22
C SER A 20 17.69 0.34 1.17
N LYS A 21 16.86 0.22 2.21
CA LYS A 21 16.86 -0.82 3.23
C LYS A 21 15.93 -1.99 2.93
N LEU A 22 15.47 -2.19 1.70
CA LEU A 22 14.59 -3.31 1.32
C LEU A 22 15.07 -4.68 1.85
N ASN A 23 16.38 -4.91 1.92
CA ASN A 23 16.90 -6.19 2.43
C ASN A 23 16.74 -6.38 3.95
N GLU A 24 16.35 -5.34 4.68
CA GLU A 24 16.01 -5.36 6.10
C GLU A 24 14.48 -5.46 6.33
N ALA A 25 13.68 -5.55 5.26
CA ALA A 25 12.23 -5.73 5.31
C ALA A 25 11.83 -7.10 5.86
N THR A 26 10.59 -7.19 6.37
CA THR A 26 10.02 -8.43 6.90
C THR A 26 9.92 -9.49 5.78
N ARG A 27 10.32 -10.73 6.10
CA ARG A 27 10.39 -11.84 5.14
C ARG A 27 9.65 -13.07 5.63
N MET A 28 9.14 -13.84 4.67
CA MET A 28 8.65 -15.19 4.95
C MET A 28 9.81 -16.11 5.31
N GLU A 29 9.58 -17.01 6.26
CA GLU A 29 10.55 -18.04 6.62
C GLU A 29 10.93 -18.90 5.39
N GLY A 30 12.22 -19.10 5.17
CA GLY A 30 12.75 -19.88 4.05
C GLY A 30 13.03 -19.09 2.78
N PHE A 31 12.84 -17.76 2.78
CA PHE A 31 13.19 -16.86 1.67
C PHE A 31 14.34 -15.92 2.05
N ASP A 32 15.56 -16.47 2.03
CA ASP A 32 16.79 -15.75 2.44
C ASP A 32 17.51 -15.04 1.29
N GLU A 33 16.94 -15.03 0.08
CA GLU A 33 17.57 -14.39 -1.08
C GLU A 33 17.70 -12.88 -0.87
N ILE A 34 18.89 -12.34 -1.14
CA ILE A 34 19.15 -10.91 -1.07
C ILE A 34 18.63 -10.28 -2.36
N ALA A 35 17.71 -9.32 -2.23
CA ALA A 35 17.19 -8.57 -3.37
C ALA A 35 18.25 -7.61 -3.90
N ASP A 36 18.36 -7.54 -5.23
CA ASP A 36 19.03 -6.44 -5.91
C ASP A 36 18.14 -5.19 -5.78
N VAL A 37 18.54 -4.28 -4.88
CA VAL A 37 17.75 -3.10 -4.53
C VAL A 37 17.62 -2.14 -5.71
N ASP A 38 18.63 -2.05 -6.58
CA ASP A 38 18.57 -1.15 -7.73
C ASP A 38 17.68 -1.74 -8.82
N LYS A 39 17.75 -3.05 -9.05
CA LYS A 39 16.78 -3.75 -9.89
C LYS A 39 15.34 -3.62 -9.38
N ALA A 40 15.12 -3.72 -8.06
CA ALA A 40 13.80 -3.53 -7.46
C ALA A 40 13.26 -2.10 -7.69
N LYS A 41 14.12 -1.07 -7.63
CA LYS A 41 13.73 0.31 -7.97
C LYS A 41 13.37 0.45 -9.45
N GLU A 42 14.12 -0.19 -10.35
CA GLU A 42 13.83 -0.20 -11.78
C GLU A 42 12.49 -0.89 -12.08
N GLU A 43 12.25 -2.07 -11.48
CA GLU A 43 10.99 -2.81 -11.60
C GLU A 43 9.81 -2.01 -11.04
N HIS A 44 9.98 -1.36 -9.87
CA HIS A 44 8.97 -0.48 -9.32
C HIS A 44 8.70 0.73 -10.24
N ALA A 45 9.73 1.33 -10.84
CA ALA A 45 9.53 2.41 -11.81
C ALA A 45 8.72 1.94 -13.03
N CYS A 46 8.93 0.71 -13.49
CA CYS A 46 8.14 0.10 -14.55
C CYS A 46 6.67 -0.10 -14.14
N LEU A 47 6.42 -0.57 -12.90
CA LEU A 47 5.06 -0.68 -12.34
C LEU A 47 4.36 0.68 -12.31
N VAL A 48 5.03 1.72 -11.79
CA VAL A 48 4.48 3.08 -11.75
C VAL A 48 4.14 3.60 -13.15
N GLN A 49 5.02 3.34 -14.12
CA GLN A 49 4.76 3.76 -15.50
C GLN A 49 3.56 3.00 -16.09
N ALA A 50 3.46 1.68 -15.87
CA ALA A 50 2.32 0.89 -16.34
C ALA A 50 0.98 1.40 -15.76
N LEU A 51 0.95 1.77 -14.47
CA LEU A 51 -0.25 2.38 -13.86
C LEU A 51 -0.64 3.70 -14.52
N LYS A 52 0.34 4.56 -14.85
CA LYS A 52 0.11 5.82 -15.58
C LYS A 52 -0.36 5.57 -17.01
N ASP A 53 0.20 4.60 -17.70
CA ASP A 53 -0.15 4.24 -19.08
C ASP A 53 -1.59 3.69 -19.17
N LEU A 54 -2.09 3.07 -18.08
CA LEU A 54 -3.50 2.70 -17.91
C LEU A 54 -4.43 3.90 -17.66
N GLY A 55 -3.90 5.12 -17.55
CA GLY A 55 -4.67 6.35 -17.36
C GLY A 55 -4.97 6.70 -15.90
N LEU A 56 -4.31 6.04 -14.93
CA LEU A 56 -4.48 6.35 -13.51
C LEU A 56 -3.69 7.60 -13.12
N GLU A 57 -4.28 8.42 -12.25
CA GLU A 57 -3.53 9.43 -11.52
C GLU A 57 -2.73 8.75 -10.39
N VAL A 58 -1.41 8.71 -10.54
CA VAL A 58 -0.53 7.98 -9.61
C VAL A 58 0.15 8.93 -8.64
N THR A 59 -0.19 8.81 -7.35
CA THR A 59 0.53 9.45 -6.25
C THR A 59 1.70 8.58 -5.83
N VAL A 60 2.92 9.09 -5.99
CA VAL A 60 4.16 8.39 -5.61
C VAL A 60 4.68 9.00 -4.32
N LEU A 61 4.59 8.25 -3.22
CA LEU A 61 5.19 8.64 -1.94
C LEU A 61 6.70 8.38 -1.97
N PRO A 62 7.50 9.23 -1.31
CA PRO A 62 8.94 8.98 -1.17
C PRO A 62 9.18 7.72 -0.32
N ALA A 63 10.30 7.06 -0.60
CA ALA A 63 10.81 5.98 0.24
C ALA A 63 11.15 6.50 1.64
N GLU A 64 11.09 5.62 2.64
CA GLU A 64 11.44 5.96 4.02
C GLU A 64 12.27 4.83 4.62
N ASP A 65 13.58 5.05 4.75
CA ASP A 65 14.53 4.00 5.14
C ASP A 65 14.41 3.52 6.59
N SER A 66 13.67 4.25 7.44
CA SER A 66 13.26 3.74 8.75
C SER A 66 12.11 2.73 8.68
N MET A 67 11.53 2.50 7.50
CA MET A 67 10.45 1.55 7.24
C MET A 67 10.79 0.72 5.99
N PRO A 68 11.62 -0.32 6.12
CA PRO A 68 12.06 -1.14 4.99
C PRO A 68 10.92 -1.69 4.10
N ASP A 69 9.77 -2.03 4.71
CA ASP A 69 8.57 -2.57 4.06
C ASP A 69 7.68 -1.50 3.41
N CYS A 70 8.04 -0.22 3.47
CA CYS A 70 7.14 0.89 3.15
C CYS A 70 6.59 0.89 1.71
N ALA A 71 7.23 0.20 0.77
CA ALA A 71 6.72 0.04 -0.59
C ALA A 71 5.39 -0.74 -0.65
N PHE A 72 5.11 -1.60 0.33
CA PHE A 72 3.92 -2.46 0.39
C PHE A 72 2.73 -1.71 1.00
N VAL A 73 2.30 -0.64 0.33
CA VAL A 73 1.24 0.27 0.80
C VAL A 73 -0.14 -0.37 0.92
N GLU A 74 -0.38 -1.50 0.23
CA GLU A 74 -1.62 -2.28 0.27
C GLU A 74 -1.97 -2.67 1.71
N ASP A 75 -0.99 -3.12 2.49
CA ASP A 75 -1.25 -3.63 3.83
C ASP A 75 -1.73 -2.56 4.81
N CYS A 76 -1.42 -1.29 4.53
CA CYS A 76 -1.71 -0.16 5.40
C CYS A 76 -3.13 0.39 5.23
N CYS A 77 -3.82 0.11 4.12
CA CYS A 77 -5.10 0.74 3.83
C CYS A 77 -5.97 -0.06 2.85
N VAL A 78 -7.25 -0.22 3.19
CA VAL A 78 -8.27 -0.72 2.28
C VAL A 78 -9.18 0.43 1.87
N VAL A 79 -9.33 0.64 0.56
CA VAL A 79 -10.17 1.72 0.02
C VAL A 79 -11.41 1.14 -0.66
N LEU A 80 -12.59 1.61 -0.28
CA LEU A 80 -13.87 1.25 -0.89
C LEU A 80 -14.71 2.51 -1.15
N GLY A 81 -14.93 2.83 -2.43
CA GLY A 81 -15.64 4.05 -2.82
C GLY A 81 -14.87 5.30 -2.36
N ASN A 82 -15.51 6.12 -1.52
CA ASN A 82 -14.91 7.33 -0.96
C ASN A 82 -14.30 7.14 0.45
N ARG A 83 -14.23 5.90 0.94
CA ARG A 83 -13.77 5.57 2.29
C ARG A 83 -12.44 4.84 2.26
N ALA A 84 -11.56 5.22 3.17
CA ALA A 84 -10.28 4.56 3.41
C ALA A 84 -10.26 4.02 4.83
N LEU A 85 -10.18 2.70 4.99
CA LEU A 85 -9.89 2.08 6.29
C LEU A 85 -8.38 1.94 6.41
N VAL A 86 -7.76 2.79 7.22
CA VAL A 86 -6.36 2.55 7.62
C VAL A 86 -6.33 1.36 8.57
N THR A 87 -5.47 0.41 8.26
CA THR A 87 -5.38 -0.88 8.93
C THR A 87 -4.55 -0.77 10.21
N ARG A 88 -4.28 -1.92 10.84
CA ARG A 88 -3.37 -2.02 11.97
C ARG A 88 -2.53 -3.29 11.79
N PRO A 89 -1.37 -3.20 11.13
CA PRO A 89 -0.47 -4.33 10.94
C PRO A 89 -0.13 -5.02 12.26
N ALA A 90 0.04 -6.35 12.21
CA ALA A 90 0.42 -7.14 13.38
C ALA A 90 1.83 -6.79 13.84
N ASP A 91 2.75 -6.59 12.89
CA ASP A 91 4.11 -6.11 13.14
C ASP A 91 4.10 -4.63 13.57
N ASP A 92 4.61 -4.36 14.77
CA ASP A 92 4.71 -3.01 15.33
C ASP A 92 5.57 -2.08 14.47
N CYS A 93 6.60 -2.60 13.79
CA CYS A 93 7.48 -1.81 12.94
C CYS A 93 6.72 -1.20 11.75
N ARG A 94 5.79 -1.97 11.18
CA ARG A 94 4.98 -1.55 10.03
C ARG A 94 3.87 -0.57 10.40
N ARG A 95 3.51 -0.45 11.69
CA ARG A 95 2.49 0.51 12.13
C ARG A 95 2.90 1.97 11.91
N LEU A 96 4.21 2.25 11.82
CA LEU A 96 4.72 3.58 11.49
C LEU A 96 4.32 4.02 10.07
N GLU A 97 4.14 3.07 9.15
CA GLU A 97 3.78 3.33 7.76
C GLU A 97 2.37 3.91 7.64
N VAL A 98 1.46 3.44 8.52
CA VAL A 98 0.03 3.75 8.51
C VAL A 98 -0.23 5.25 8.61
N ASP A 99 0.53 5.99 9.43
CA ASP A 99 0.32 7.43 9.63
C ASP A 99 0.61 8.25 8.37
N SER A 100 1.57 7.82 7.56
CA SER A 100 1.86 8.46 6.28
C SER A 100 0.79 8.17 5.23
N ILE A 101 0.29 6.93 5.18
CA ILE A 101 -0.80 6.53 4.28
C ILE A 101 -2.10 7.24 4.67
N LYS A 102 -2.41 7.32 5.96
CA LYS A 102 -3.55 8.07 6.49
C LYS A 102 -3.56 9.52 6.00
N ARG A 103 -2.42 10.21 6.09
CA ARG A 103 -2.27 11.59 5.61
C ARG A 103 -2.53 11.67 4.12
N CYS A 104 -1.89 10.79 3.32
CA CYS A 104 -2.11 10.72 1.88
C CYS A 104 -3.60 10.51 1.52
N MET A 105 -4.29 9.56 2.16
CA MET A 105 -5.71 9.32 1.91
C MET A 105 -6.58 10.55 2.25
N THR A 106 -6.25 11.26 3.34
CA THR A 106 -6.94 12.49 3.75
C THR A 106 -6.73 13.60 2.71
N ASP A 107 -5.49 13.80 2.25
CA ASP A 107 -5.14 14.81 1.26
C ASP A 107 -5.79 14.53 -0.10
N LEU A 108 -6.03 13.25 -0.43
CA LEU A 108 -6.78 12.81 -1.61
C LEU A 108 -8.31 12.94 -1.46
N GLY A 109 -8.78 13.44 -0.31
CA GLY A 109 -10.19 13.73 -0.03
C GLY A 109 -11.04 12.52 0.40
N LEU A 110 -10.42 11.43 0.85
CA LEU A 110 -11.15 10.25 1.32
C LEU A 110 -11.61 10.41 2.77
N GLU A 111 -12.75 9.79 3.10
CA GLU A 111 -13.21 9.64 4.48
C GLU A 111 -12.37 8.54 5.16
N VAL A 112 -11.45 8.94 6.04
CA VAL A 112 -10.52 8.01 6.68
C VAL A 112 -11.07 7.46 7.99
N HIS A 113 -11.18 6.14 8.08
CA HIS A 113 -11.55 5.37 9.25
C HIS A 113 -10.36 4.59 9.79
N ARG A 114 -10.38 4.25 11.08
CA ARG A 114 -9.34 3.46 11.75
C ARG A 114 -9.97 2.36 12.60
N ILE A 115 -9.24 1.28 12.81
CA ILE A 115 -9.56 0.26 13.81
C ILE A 115 -9.28 0.84 15.20
N ALA A 116 -10.32 1.12 16.00
CA ALA A 116 -10.18 1.81 17.29
C ALA A 116 -10.98 1.21 18.45
N ALA A 117 -11.93 0.32 18.19
CA ALA A 117 -12.78 -0.27 19.22
C ALA A 117 -12.06 -1.34 20.06
N ASP A 118 -11.09 -2.03 19.45
CA ASP A 118 -10.29 -3.09 20.05
C ASP A 118 -8.81 -2.79 19.80
N SER A 119 -8.02 -2.68 20.88
CA SER A 119 -6.59 -2.41 20.80
C SER A 119 -5.79 -3.62 20.34
N GLU A 120 -6.35 -4.83 20.43
CA GLU A 120 -5.70 -6.06 20.03
C GLU A 120 -6.00 -6.44 18.58
N ALA A 121 -6.99 -5.80 17.96
CA ALA A 121 -7.34 -6.07 16.57
C ALA A 121 -6.20 -5.71 15.60
N THR A 122 -5.90 -6.64 14.70
CA THR A 122 -4.93 -6.46 13.62
C THR A 122 -5.59 -6.76 12.29
N LEU A 123 -5.16 -6.06 11.25
CA LEU A 123 -5.55 -6.29 9.87
C LEU A 123 -4.42 -5.81 8.97
N GLU A 124 -4.14 -6.57 7.91
CA GLU A 124 -3.34 -6.13 6.78
C GLU A 124 -4.21 -6.18 5.52
N GLY A 125 -4.08 -5.17 4.67
CA GLY A 125 -4.88 -5.05 3.45
C GLY A 125 -4.70 -6.21 2.46
N GLY A 126 -3.53 -6.85 2.42
CA GLY A 126 -3.29 -8.03 1.59
C GLY A 126 -4.18 -9.24 1.93
N ASP A 127 -4.75 -9.29 3.13
CA ASP A 127 -5.71 -10.34 3.54
C ASP A 127 -7.16 -10.06 3.05
N VAL A 128 -7.43 -8.89 2.46
CA VAL A 128 -8.77 -8.46 2.07
C VAL A 128 -9.00 -8.66 0.58
N ILE A 129 -9.89 -9.58 0.24
CA ILE A 129 -10.36 -9.78 -1.14
C ILE A 129 -11.71 -9.07 -1.31
N PHE A 130 -11.74 -8.06 -2.18
CA PHE A 130 -12.97 -7.37 -2.59
C PHE A 130 -13.45 -7.89 -3.95
N THR A 131 -14.69 -8.39 -4.01
CA THR A 131 -15.27 -9.09 -5.18
C THR A 131 -16.39 -8.32 -5.84
#